data_AF-A0A379L0X7-F1
#
_entry.id   AF-A0A379L0X7-F1
#
_cell.length_a   1.000
_cell.length_b   1.000
_cell.length_c   1.000
_cell.angle_alpha   90.00
_cell.angle_beta   90.00
_cell.angle_gamma   90.00
#
_symmetry.space_group_name_H-M   'P 1'
#
loop_
_entity.id
_entity.type
_entity.pdbx_description
1 polymer ?
#
loop_
_entity_poly.entity_id
_entity_poly.type
_entity_poly.pdbx_seq_one_letter_code
_entity_poly.pdbx_strand_id
1 'polypeptide(L)'
;MKILHCQLQMQAKKQVFSALHLNDLVFLQGKPLSGKSTVLSFLFSRIDSARKIWPIVIRSSHTHLCGSLRQSLVSALGLPDWIVKDSPRTLLSLLREINSSGISVVLVIDDADAFVSGPRSKYPELCEFILFLRREINYLKFVVTVTNFNSVGAMARDFQFSRHCVLELQCWPIGSEFRQFVVYVARAYNIERQQVIEEDFLASLHYSACGATGSVIQTIKVLAMSGVLAKGQVATPRHISHLWRF
;
A
#
# COMPACT_ATOMS: atom_id res chain seq x y z
N MET A 1 15.03 6.08 -4.21
CA MET A 1 14.91 5.11 -3.09
C MET A 1 15.07 3.71 -3.68
N LYS A 2 16.04 2.90 -3.25
CA LYS A 2 16.15 1.51 -3.76
C LYS A 2 14.93 0.74 -3.29
N ILE A 3 14.14 0.22 -4.23
CA ILE A 3 13.02 -0.64 -3.89
C ILE A 3 13.62 -2.00 -3.53
N LEU A 4 13.56 -2.35 -2.25
CA LEU A 4 14.04 -3.65 -1.77
C LEU A 4 13.01 -4.73 -2.11
N HIS A 5 13.46 -5.79 -2.76
CA HIS A 5 12.61 -6.92 -3.13
C HIS A 5 12.39 -7.78 -1.90
N CYS A 6 11.24 -7.61 -1.27
CA CYS A 6 10.89 -8.25 -0.02
C CYS A 6 9.89 -9.38 -0.26
N GLN A 7 10.17 -10.57 0.29
CA GLN A 7 9.43 -11.80 -0.01
C GLN A 7 7.94 -11.69 0.36
N LEU A 8 7.63 -11.13 1.52
CA LEU A 8 6.24 -10.93 1.97
C LEU A 8 5.44 -10.05 0.99
N GLN A 9 6.03 -8.96 0.49
CA GLN A 9 5.41 -8.09 -0.51
C GLN A 9 5.23 -8.81 -1.85
N MET A 10 6.19 -9.64 -2.26
CA MET A 10 6.08 -10.41 -3.50
C MET A 10 5.02 -11.50 -3.41
N GLN A 11 4.85 -12.13 -2.24
CA GLN A 11 3.76 -13.08 -1.98
C GLN A 11 2.41 -12.36 -1.95
N ALA A 12 2.28 -11.25 -1.22
CA ALA A 12 1.07 -10.44 -1.18
C ALA A 12 0.69 -9.92 -2.58
N LYS A 13 1.66 -9.52 -3.41
CA LYS A 13 1.46 -9.15 -4.81
C LYS A 13 0.74 -10.27 -5.58
N LYS A 14 1.22 -11.52 -5.47
CA LYS A 14 0.59 -12.67 -6.13
C LYS A 14 -0.83 -12.91 -5.62
N GLN A 15 -1.03 -12.82 -4.30
CA GLN A 15 -2.33 -13.02 -3.67
C GLN A 15 -3.35 -11.96 -4.10
N VAL A 16 -2.97 -10.68 -4.16
CA VAL A 16 -3.87 -9.60 -4.62
C VAL A 16 -4.32 -9.85 -6.05
N PHE A 17 -3.41 -10.23 -6.95
CA PHE A 17 -3.78 -10.58 -8.33
C PHE A 17 -4.74 -11.78 -8.38
N SER A 18 -4.43 -12.87 -7.69
CA SER A 18 -5.31 -14.05 -7.63
C SER A 18 -6.68 -13.70 -7.07
N ALA A 19 -6.74 -12.89 -6.01
CA ALA A 19 -7.97 -12.45 -5.37
C ALA A 19 -8.84 -11.59 -6.30
N LEU A 20 -8.22 -10.70 -7.08
CA LEU A 20 -8.92 -9.88 -8.06
C LEU A 20 -9.59 -10.72 -9.15
N HIS A 21 -9.19 -11.96 -9.43
CA HIS A 21 -9.92 -12.79 -10.39
C HIS A 21 -11.33 -13.19 -9.90
N LEU A 22 -11.50 -13.34 -8.59
CA LEU A 22 -12.74 -13.85 -7.97
C LEU A 22 -13.56 -12.76 -7.28
N ASN A 23 -12.94 -11.62 -6.98
CA ASN A 23 -13.52 -10.54 -6.18
C ASN A 23 -13.48 -9.21 -6.92
N ASP A 24 -14.51 -8.39 -6.68
CA ASP A 24 -14.60 -7.04 -7.22
C ASP A 24 -13.97 -6.02 -6.26
N LEU A 25 -13.82 -6.38 -4.98
CA LEU A 25 -13.17 -5.57 -3.96
C LEU A 25 -12.18 -6.41 -3.15
N VAL A 26 -10.92 -6.01 -3.14
CA VAL A 26 -9.86 -6.64 -2.35
C VAL A 26 -9.35 -5.65 -1.33
N PHE A 27 -9.46 -5.99 -0.05
CA PHE A 27 -8.80 -5.24 1.02
C PHE A 27 -7.39 -5.81 1.22
N LEU A 28 -6.37 -4.94 1.17
CA LEU A 28 -5.02 -5.26 1.59
C LEU A 28 -4.78 -4.64 2.96
N GLN A 29 -4.92 -5.44 3.99
CA GLN A 29 -4.75 -5.02 5.37
C GLN A 29 -3.32 -5.24 5.85
N GLY A 30 -2.86 -4.41 6.78
CA GLY A 30 -1.62 -4.67 7.52
C GLY A 30 -1.26 -3.53 8.44
N LYS A 31 -0.41 -3.79 9.42
CA LYS A 31 0.08 -2.78 10.36
C LYS A 31 0.73 -1.58 9.64
N PRO A 32 0.86 -0.41 10.30
CA PRO A 32 1.64 0.70 9.76
C PRO A 32 3.04 0.23 9.35
N LEU A 33 3.55 0.76 8.24
CA LEU A 33 4.87 0.44 7.71
C LEU A 33 5.10 -1.05 7.33
N SER A 34 4.05 -1.89 7.19
CA SER A 34 4.23 -3.27 6.74
C SER A 34 4.63 -3.40 5.26
N GLY A 35 4.42 -2.35 4.47
CA GLY A 35 4.77 -2.30 3.04
C GLY A 35 3.59 -2.35 2.07
N LYS A 36 2.37 -2.07 2.53
CA LYS A 36 1.15 -2.05 1.70
C LYS A 36 1.30 -1.20 0.43
N SER A 37 1.69 0.07 0.57
CA SER A 37 1.90 0.98 -0.57
C SER A 37 3.03 0.52 -1.51
N THR A 38 4.00 -0.25 -1.01
CA THR A 38 5.04 -0.88 -1.85
C THR A 38 4.44 -2.01 -2.70
N VAL A 39 3.56 -2.84 -2.13
CA VAL A 39 2.81 -3.87 -2.89
C VAL A 39 1.99 -3.22 -3.98
N LEU A 40 1.24 -2.16 -3.67
CA LEU A 40 0.44 -1.42 -4.64
C LEU A 40 1.31 -0.85 -5.77
N SER A 41 2.45 -0.25 -5.43
CA SER A 41 3.39 0.30 -6.42
C SER A 41 3.94 -0.77 -7.37
N PHE A 42 4.16 -2.00 -6.87
CA PHE A 42 4.59 -3.13 -7.72
C PHE A 42 3.48 -3.70 -8.61
N LEU A 43 2.22 -3.59 -8.18
CA LEU A 43 1.06 -4.10 -8.91
C LEU A 43 0.61 -3.13 -10.00
N PHE A 44 0.68 -1.84 -9.70
CA PHE A 44 -0.14 -0.83 -10.35
C PHE A 44 0.69 0.35 -10.86
N SER A 45 1.95 0.10 -11.20
CA SER A 45 2.86 1.10 -11.77
C SER A 45 2.61 1.38 -13.26
N ARG A 46 1.99 0.43 -13.99
CA ARG A 46 1.73 0.53 -15.44
C ARG A 46 0.51 -0.29 -15.84
N ILE A 47 -0.05 0.03 -17.00
CA ILE A 47 -1.07 -0.79 -17.67
C ILE A 47 -0.49 -2.18 -17.96
N ASP A 48 -1.23 -3.22 -17.60
CA ASP A 48 -0.90 -4.61 -17.89
C ASP A 48 -1.74 -5.07 -19.09
N SER A 49 -1.20 -4.85 -20.29
CA SER A 49 -1.87 -5.21 -21.54
C SER A 49 -2.11 -6.71 -21.68
N ALA A 50 -1.24 -7.55 -21.13
CA ALA A 50 -1.37 -9.01 -21.21
C ALA A 50 -2.60 -9.49 -20.43
N ARG A 51 -2.89 -8.86 -19.29
CA ARG A 51 -4.05 -9.16 -18.47
C ARG A 51 -5.25 -8.25 -18.74
N LYS A 52 -5.09 -7.28 -19.65
CA LYS A 52 -6.06 -6.21 -19.94
C LYS A 52 -6.49 -5.47 -18.66
N ILE A 53 -5.52 -5.12 -17.82
CA ILE A 53 -5.76 -4.38 -16.58
C ILE A 53 -5.22 -2.96 -16.71
N TRP A 54 -6.06 -1.97 -16.43
CA TRP A 54 -5.65 -0.59 -16.26
C TRP A 54 -5.76 -0.17 -14.80
N PRO A 55 -4.62 -0.04 -14.09
CA PRO A 55 -4.63 0.49 -12.74
C PRO A 55 -4.74 2.01 -12.68
N ILE A 56 -5.55 2.49 -11.74
CA ILE A 56 -5.66 3.90 -11.38
C ILE A 56 -5.43 4.00 -9.88
N VAL A 57 -4.41 4.75 -9.46
CA VAL A 57 -4.03 4.84 -8.03
C VAL A 57 -4.43 6.19 -7.46
N ILE A 58 -5.30 6.17 -6.45
CA ILE A 58 -5.68 7.32 -5.63
C ILE A 58 -5.08 7.12 -4.24
N ARG A 59 -4.23 8.06 -3.81
CA ARG A 59 -3.64 8.05 -2.47
C ARG A 59 -4.35 9.07 -1.59
N SER A 60 -4.62 8.71 -0.34
CA SER A 60 -5.30 9.61 0.62
C SER A 60 -4.65 10.98 0.74
N SER A 61 -3.33 11.03 0.90
CA SER A 61 -2.56 12.27 0.96
C SER A 61 -2.75 13.16 -0.26
N HIS A 62 -2.82 12.57 -1.46
CA HIS A 62 -3.08 13.32 -2.69
C HIS A 62 -4.50 13.86 -2.74
N THR A 63 -5.48 13.08 -2.27
CA THR A 63 -6.88 13.50 -2.24
C THR A 63 -7.11 14.66 -1.28
N HIS A 64 -6.47 14.66 -0.12
CA HIS A 64 -6.53 15.79 0.80
C HIS A 64 -5.97 17.07 0.15
N LEU A 65 -4.90 16.97 -0.64
CA LEU A 65 -4.34 18.10 -1.37
C LEU A 65 -5.25 18.57 -2.53
N CYS A 66 -5.88 17.62 -3.24
CA CYS A 66 -6.76 17.92 -4.36
C CYS A 66 -8.16 18.40 -3.93
N GLY A 67 -8.51 18.28 -2.66
CA GLY A 67 -9.81 18.68 -2.11
C GLY A 67 -11.00 17.79 -2.52
N SER A 68 -10.84 16.82 -3.43
CA SER A 68 -11.90 15.84 -3.74
C SER A 68 -11.37 14.56 -4.42
N LEU A 69 -12.13 13.46 -4.28
CA LEU A 69 -11.85 12.18 -4.94
C LEU A 69 -11.94 12.26 -6.47
N ARG A 70 -12.87 13.05 -7.00
CA ARG A 70 -13.01 13.27 -8.46
C ARG A 70 -11.79 13.98 -9.03
N GLN A 71 -11.28 14.99 -8.34
CA GLN A 71 -10.05 15.67 -8.74
C GLN A 71 -8.85 14.73 -8.71
N SER A 72 -8.80 13.87 -7.69
CA SER A 72 -7.73 12.87 -7.56
C SER A 72 -7.77 11.85 -8.69
N LEU A 73 -8.96 11.44 -9.13
CA LEU A 73 -9.14 10.58 -10.29
C LEU A 73 -8.68 11.26 -11.59
N VAL A 74 -9.07 12.51 -11.82
CA VAL A 74 -8.64 13.31 -12.98
C VAL A 74 -7.11 13.42 -13.02
N SER A 75 -6.51 13.78 -11.89
CA SER A 75 -5.05 13.85 -11.74
C SER A 75 -4.38 12.49 -11.99
N ALA A 76 -4.92 11.39 -11.45
CA ALA A 76 -4.39 10.04 -11.66
C ALA A 76 -4.51 9.56 -13.12
N LEU A 77 -5.47 10.08 -13.88
CA LEU A 77 -5.64 9.85 -15.31
C LEU A 77 -4.78 10.77 -16.19
N GLY A 78 -4.02 11.69 -15.59
CA GLY A 78 -3.23 12.68 -16.33
C GLY A 78 -4.07 13.74 -17.05
N LEU A 79 -5.31 13.94 -16.60
CA LEU A 79 -6.25 14.87 -17.20
C LEU A 79 -6.12 16.28 -16.58
N PRO A 80 -6.37 17.35 -17.35
CA PRO A 80 -6.39 18.71 -16.83
C PRO A 80 -7.39 18.93 -15.68
N ASP A 81 -6.99 19.71 -14.68
CA ASP A 81 -7.75 19.88 -13.44
C ASP A 81 -9.14 20.51 -13.65
N TRP A 82 -9.31 21.36 -14.68
CA TRP A 82 -10.56 22.04 -14.99
C TRP A 82 -11.68 21.08 -15.45
N ILE A 83 -11.35 19.84 -15.84
CA ILE A 83 -12.33 18.86 -16.32
C ILE A 83 -13.43 18.57 -15.29
N VAL A 84 -13.10 18.56 -14.00
CA VAL A 84 -14.10 18.30 -12.95
C VAL A 84 -15.16 19.41 -12.88
N LYS A 85 -14.76 20.66 -13.13
CA LYS A 85 -15.62 21.85 -13.02
C LYS A 85 -16.36 22.16 -14.32
N ASP A 86 -15.63 22.16 -15.43
CA ASP A 86 -16.12 22.76 -16.68
C ASP A 86 -16.58 21.71 -17.69
N SER A 87 -16.17 20.44 -17.54
CA SER A 87 -16.55 19.39 -18.47
C SER A 87 -16.68 18.00 -17.83
N PRO A 88 -17.60 17.81 -16.86
CA PRO A 88 -17.80 16.52 -16.21
C PRO A 88 -18.21 15.40 -17.18
N ARG A 89 -18.80 15.77 -18.34
CA ARG A 89 -19.11 14.83 -19.43
C ARG A 89 -17.86 14.23 -20.07
N THR A 90 -16.73 14.93 -20.06
CA THR A 90 -15.45 14.43 -20.60
C THR A 90 -14.89 13.29 -19.77
N LEU A 91 -14.91 13.44 -18.43
CA LEU A 91 -14.53 12.36 -17.52
C LEU A 91 -15.41 11.13 -17.75
N LEU A 92 -16.73 11.32 -17.85
CA LEU A 92 -17.68 10.24 -18.16
C LEU A 92 -17.41 9.58 -19.51
N SER A 93 -17.13 10.36 -20.55
CA SER A 93 -16.83 9.84 -21.89
C SER A 93 -15.59 8.95 -21.87
N LEU A 94 -14.53 9.39 -21.19
CA LEU A 94 -13.31 8.62 -21.03
C LEU A 94 -13.57 7.32 -20.26
N LEU A 95 -14.29 7.38 -19.13
CA LEU A 95 -14.61 6.17 -18.35
C LEU A 95 -15.45 5.17 -19.17
N ARG A 96 -16.35 5.65 -20.03
CA ARG A 96 -17.14 4.82 -20.95
C ARG A 96 -16.31 4.22 -22.08
N GLU A 97 -15.34 4.96 -22.61
CA GLU A 97 -14.42 4.46 -23.62
C GLU A 97 -13.53 3.34 -23.04
N ILE A 98 -13.08 3.49 -21.80
CA ILE A 98 -12.37 2.41 -21.10
C ILE A 98 -13.28 1.18 -20.98
N ASN A 99 -14.54 1.40 -20.62
CA ASN A 99 -15.53 0.35 -20.48
C ASN A 99 -15.79 -0.41 -21.80
N SER A 100 -15.80 0.28 -22.95
CA SER A 100 -16.05 -0.36 -24.26
C SER A 100 -14.88 -1.18 -24.79
N SER A 101 -13.66 -0.94 -24.31
CA SER A 101 -12.46 -1.66 -24.73
C SER A 101 -12.27 -3.06 -24.12
N GLY A 102 -13.15 -3.46 -23.19
CA GLY A 102 -13.04 -4.75 -22.48
C GLY A 102 -11.84 -4.83 -21.51
N ILE A 103 -11.28 -3.68 -21.14
CA ILE A 103 -10.21 -3.56 -20.15
C ILE A 103 -10.82 -3.50 -18.75
N SER A 104 -10.25 -4.28 -17.81
CA SER A 104 -10.61 -4.19 -16.40
C SER A 104 -9.91 -3.00 -15.75
N VAL A 105 -10.68 -2.06 -15.23
CA VAL A 105 -10.17 -0.94 -14.43
C VAL A 105 -9.97 -1.41 -13.01
N VAL A 106 -8.76 -1.22 -12.47
CA VAL A 106 -8.47 -1.48 -11.06
C VAL A 106 -8.22 -0.15 -10.37
N LEU A 107 -9.22 0.32 -9.62
CA LEU A 107 -9.05 1.50 -8.78
C LEU A 107 -8.40 1.11 -7.45
N VAL A 108 -7.30 1.77 -7.15
CA VAL A 108 -6.53 1.52 -5.93
C VAL A 108 -6.72 2.71 -5.00
N ILE A 109 -7.22 2.49 -3.79
CA ILE A 109 -7.35 3.50 -2.75
C ILE A 109 -6.35 3.19 -1.64
N ASP A 110 -5.25 3.94 -1.62
CA ASP A 110 -4.19 3.80 -0.61
C ASP A 110 -4.57 4.56 0.68
N ASP A 111 -4.29 3.96 1.84
CA ASP A 111 -4.66 4.42 3.18
C ASP A 111 -6.12 4.87 3.32
N ALA A 112 -7.05 3.96 3.02
CA ALA A 112 -8.48 4.29 2.98
C ALA A 112 -9.08 4.64 4.35
N ASP A 113 -8.44 4.22 5.44
CA ASP A 113 -8.85 4.59 6.81
C ASP A 113 -8.88 6.10 7.01
N ALA A 114 -8.08 6.88 6.27
CA ALA A 114 -8.08 8.34 6.33
C ALA A 114 -9.40 8.95 5.84
N PHE A 115 -10.10 8.25 4.94
CA PHE A 115 -11.41 8.68 4.44
C PHE A 115 -12.58 8.13 5.25
N VAL A 116 -12.35 7.05 6.00
CA VAL A 116 -13.41 6.25 6.61
C VAL A 116 -13.23 6.23 8.13
N SER A 117 -13.65 7.32 8.78
CA SER A 117 -13.74 7.38 10.24
C SER A 117 -15.19 7.29 10.70
N GLY A 118 -15.57 6.15 11.29
CA GLY A 118 -16.92 5.89 11.83
C GLY A 118 -17.95 5.39 10.79
N PRO A 119 -19.27 5.55 11.01
CA PRO A 119 -20.32 4.99 10.15
C PRO A 119 -20.44 5.73 8.80
N ARG A 120 -21.14 5.13 7.82
CA ARG A 120 -21.37 5.67 6.47
C ARG A 120 -21.71 7.16 6.41
N SER A 121 -22.51 7.65 7.36
CA SER A 121 -22.91 9.07 7.46
C SER A 121 -21.71 10.01 7.59
N LYS A 122 -20.53 9.51 7.97
CA LYS A 122 -19.29 10.28 8.11
C LYS A 122 -18.42 10.27 6.84
N TYR A 123 -18.75 9.46 5.82
CA TYR A 123 -18.00 9.41 4.55
C TYR A 123 -18.89 9.30 3.30
N PRO A 124 -19.95 10.12 3.17
CA PRO A 124 -20.90 10.03 2.06
C PRO A 124 -20.23 10.22 0.69
N GLU A 125 -19.24 11.12 0.59
CA GLU A 125 -18.56 11.43 -0.67
C GLU A 125 -17.81 10.22 -1.26
N LEU A 126 -17.14 9.43 -0.41
CA LEU A 126 -16.44 8.22 -0.86
C LEU A 126 -17.41 7.16 -1.36
N CYS A 127 -18.52 6.95 -0.63
CA CYS A 127 -19.57 6.03 -1.05
C CYS A 127 -20.20 6.46 -2.38
N GLU A 128 -20.57 7.73 -2.52
CA GLU A 128 -21.13 8.27 -3.75
C GLU A 128 -20.17 8.16 -4.92
N PHE A 129 -18.88 8.44 -4.70
CA PHE A 129 -17.84 8.30 -5.70
C PHE A 129 -17.68 6.86 -6.18
N ILE A 130 -17.64 5.89 -5.26
CA ILE A 130 -17.55 4.47 -5.60
C ILE A 130 -18.79 4.02 -6.38
N LEU A 131 -19.99 4.38 -5.91
CA LEU A 131 -21.24 4.04 -6.59
C LEU A 131 -21.33 4.68 -7.98
N PHE A 132 -20.86 5.91 -8.13
CA PHE A 132 -20.76 6.59 -9.42
C PHE A 132 -19.88 5.81 -10.39
N LEU A 133 -18.66 5.43 -9.99
CA LEU A 133 -17.75 4.69 -10.88
C LEU A 133 -18.31 3.32 -11.28
N ARG A 134 -18.96 2.61 -10.35
CA ARG A 134 -19.59 1.31 -10.62
C ARG A 134 -20.75 1.39 -11.61
N ARG A 135 -21.42 2.55 -11.73
CA ARG A 135 -22.47 2.75 -12.73
C ARG A 135 -21.91 2.98 -14.13
N GLU A 136 -20.72 3.54 -14.23
CA GLU A 136 -20.13 3.95 -15.52
C GLU A 136 -19.14 2.92 -16.09
N ILE A 137 -18.57 2.05 -15.25
CA ILE A 137 -17.54 1.08 -15.64
C ILE A 137 -18.00 -0.35 -15.29
N ASN A 138 -18.25 -1.18 -16.31
CA ASN A 138 -18.75 -2.55 -16.13
C ASN A 138 -17.69 -3.48 -15.52
N TYR A 139 -16.43 -3.30 -15.91
CA TYR A 139 -15.29 -4.12 -15.46
C TYR A 139 -14.44 -3.38 -14.44
N LEU A 140 -15.07 -2.87 -13.38
CA LEU A 140 -14.40 -2.14 -12.31
C LEU A 140 -14.09 -3.05 -11.11
N LYS A 141 -12.84 -3.03 -10.68
CA LYS A 141 -12.37 -3.67 -9.45
C LYS A 141 -11.68 -2.68 -8.55
N PHE A 142 -11.66 -2.98 -7.27
CA PHE A 142 -11.06 -2.13 -6.25
C PHE A 142 -10.00 -2.89 -5.47
N VAL A 143 -8.88 -2.21 -5.21
CA VAL A 143 -7.93 -2.61 -4.18
C VAL A 143 -7.83 -1.49 -3.16
N VAL A 144 -8.15 -1.80 -1.90
CA VAL A 144 -8.22 -0.81 -0.83
C VAL A 144 -7.24 -1.22 0.26
N THR A 145 -6.31 -0.34 0.63
CA THR A 145 -5.42 -0.63 1.76
C THR A 145 -5.96 -0.04 3.04
N VAL A 146 -5.87 -0.83 4.11
CA VAL A 146 -6.35 -0.48 5.44
C VAL A 146 -5.36 -0.95 6.50
N THR A 147 -5.44 -0.34 7.67
CA THR A 147 -4.61 -0.63 8.84
C THR A 147 -5.43 -1.30 9.93
N ASN A 148 -6.73 -0.98 10.04
CA ASN A 148 -7.61 -1.53 11.07
C ASN A 148 -8.51 -2.66 10.54
N PHE A 149 -8.55 -3.79 11.27
CA PHE A 149 -9.38 -4.96 10.92
C PHE A 149 -10.89 -4.67 11.05
N ASN A 150 -11.26 -3.78 11.99
CA ASN A 150 -12.65 -3.65 12.42
C ASN A 150 -13.56 -2.87 11.43
N SER A 151 -13.00 -2.23 10.42
CA SER A 151 -13.74 -1.39 9.46
C SER A 151 -14.10 -2.11 8.16
N VAL A 152 -13.46 -3.25 7.85
CA VAL A 152 -13.49 -3.83 6.50
C VAL A 152 -14.88 -4.32 6.07
N GLY A 153 -15.54 -5.10 6.92
CA GLY A 153 -16.88 -5.62 6.62
C GLY A 153 -17.96 -4.52 6.55
N ALA A 154 -17.79 -3.44 7.32
CA ALA A 154 -18.67 -2.27 7.24
C ALA A 154 -18.46 -1.52 5.91
N MET A 155 -17.21 -1.25 5.53
CA MET A 155 -16.87 -0.62 4.25
C MET A 155 -17.39 -1.40 3.05
N ALA A 156 -17.18 -2.72 3.01
CA ALA A 156 -17.67 -3.55 1.91
C ALA A 156 -19.19 -3.45 1.71
N ARG A 157 -19.94 -3.44 2.82
CA ARG A 157 -21.40 -3.25 2.81
C ARG A 157 -21.80 -1.85 2.37
N ASP A 158 -21.14 -0.82 2.87
CA ASP A 158 -21.44 0.58 2.54
C ASP A 158 -21.15 0.90 1.07
N PHE A 159 -20.10 0.30 0.52
CA PHE A 159 -19.74 0.37 -0.90
C PHE A 159 -20.57 -0.59 -1.79
N GLN A 160 -21.45 -1.38 -1.19
CA GLN A 160 -22.36 -2.34 -1.83
C GLN A 160 -21.64 -3.44 -2.64
N PHE A 161 -20.48 -3.92 -2.18
CA PHE A 161 -19.77 -5.04 -2.81
C PHE A 161 -20.18 -6.37 -2.20
N SER A 162 -20.80 -7.23 -3.00
CA SER A 162 -21.14 -8.60 -2.60
C SER A 162 -19.93 -9.55 -2.67
N ARG A 163 -19.03 -9.35 -3.63
CA ARG A 163 -17.81 -10.16 -3.81
C ARG A 163 -16.58 -9.39 -3.34
N HIS A 164 -16.18 -9.65 -2.10
CA HIS A 164 -15.00 -9.04 -1.52
C HIS A 164 -14.17 -10.04 -0.74
N CYS A 165 -12.88 -9.75 -0.59
CA CYS A 165 -12.00 -10.50 0.29
C CYS A 165 -11.04 -9.60 1.04
N VAL A 166 -10.48 -10.13 2.12
CA VAL A 166 -9.46 -9.45 2.93
C VAL A 166 -8.17 -10.26 2.85
N LEU A 167 -7.08 -9.61 2.45
CA LEU A 167 -5.74 -10.15 2.45
C LEU A 167 -4.93 -9.42 3.51
N GLU A 168 -4.19 -10.17 4.32
CA GLU A 168 -3.34 -9.60 5.35
C GLU A 168 -1.87 -9.63 4.92
N LEU A 169 -1.25 -8.45 4.83
CA LEU A 169 0.19 -8.28 4.72
C LEU A 169 0.81 -8.41 6.11
N GLN A 170 1.29 -9.62 6.39
CA GLN A 170 1.92 -9.98 7.65
C GLN A 170 3.20 -9.17 7.92
N CYS A 171 3.48 -8.98 9.21
CA CYS A 171 4.81 -8.58 9.67
C CYS A 171 5.73 -9.80 9.73
N TRP A 172 7.03 -9.57 9.72
CA TRP A 172 8.01 -10.63 9.89
C TRP A 172 7.91 -11.24 11.30
N PRO A 173 7.73 -12.57 11.42
CA PRO A 173 7.91 -13.24 12.70
C PRO A 173 9.40 -13.26 13.07
N ILE A 174 9.71 -13.32 14.37
CA ILE A 174 11.10 -13.51 14.78
C ILE A 174 11.57 -14.91 14.34
N GLY A 175 12.78 -15.00 13.78
CA GLY A 175 13.31 -16.26 13.28
C GLY A 175 14.34 -16.11 12.16
N SER A 176 14.65 -17.23 11.51
CA SER A 176 15.68 -17.31 10.47
C SER A 176 15.37 -16.43 9.25
N GLU A 177 14.12 -16.39 8.80
CA GLU A 177 13.69 -15.57 7.66
C GLU A 177 13.84 -14.07 7.97
N PHE A 178 13.47 -13.65 9.19
CA PHE A 178 13.68 -12.27 9.63
C PHE A 178 15.15 -11.90 9.69
N ARG A 179 16.02 -12.78 10.22
CA ARG A 179 17.47 -12.57 10.22
C ARG A 179 18.01 -12.42 8.79
N GLN A 180 17.60 -13.29 7.87
CA GLN A 180 18.00 -13.21 6.47
C GLN A 180 17.54 -11.88 5.85
N PHE A 181 16.32 -11.45 6.14
CA PHE A 181 15.79 -10.17 5.70
C PHE A 181 16.61 -8.99 6.24
N VAL A 182 16.93 -8.95 7.55
CA VAL A 182 17.76 -7.90 8.15
C VAL A 182 19.14 -7.84 7.49
N VAL A 183 19.79 -8.98 7.26
CA VAL A 183 21.08 -9.05 6.56
C VAL A 183 20.97 -8.55 5.12
N TYR A 184 19.90 -8.91 4.41
CA TYR A 184 19.64 -8.42 3.05
C TYR A 184 19.50 -6.90 3.00
N VAL A 185 18.72 -6.33 3.92
CA VAL A 185 18.55 -4.87 4.06
C VAL A 185 19.88 -4.20 4.41
N ALA A 186 20.62 -4.72 5.39
CA ALA A 186 21.90 -4.20 5.85
C ALA A 186 22.93 -4.11 4.71
N ARG A 187 23.04 -5.17 3.91
CA ARG A 187 23.90 -5.20 2.71
C ARG A 187 23.54 -4.11 1.70
N ALA A 188 22.25 -3.82 1.52
CA ALA A 188 21.82 -2.77 0.60
C ALA A 188 22.28 -1.36 1.03
N TYR A 189 22.65 -1.20 2.30
CA TYR A 189 23.20 0.01 2.91
C TYR A 189 24.67 -0.12 3.31
N ASN A 190 25.41 -1.06 2.69
CA ASN A 190 26.85 -1.30 2.93
C ASN A 190 27.21 -1.67 4.38
N ILE A 191 26.29 -2.27 5.12
CA ILE A 191 26.56 -2.86 6.43
C ILE A 191 26.89 -4.35 6.23
N GLU A 192 27.98 -4.81 6.83
CA GLU A 192 28.41 -6.21 6.74
C GLU A 192 27.52 -7.12 7.56
N ARG A 193 27.42 -8.40 7.14
CA ARG A 193 26.60 -9.40 7.82
C ARG A 193 26.94 -9.50 9.30
N GLN A 194 28.22 -9.60 9.63
CA GLN A 194 28.70 -9.76 11.01
C GLN A 194 28.28 -8.62 11.94
N GLN A 195 27.98 -7.45 11.40
CA GLN A 195 27.58 -6.28 12.18
C GLN A 195 26.11 -6.32 12.62
N VAL A 196 25.27 -7.21 12.09
CA VAL A 196 23.80 -7.20 12.33
C VAL A 196 23.21 -8.58 12.65
N ILE A 197 24.05 -9.59 12.89
CA ILE A 197 23.57 -10.96 13.15
C ILE A 197 23.37 -11.26 14.63
N GLU A 198 23.84 -10.44 15.57
CA GLU A 198 23.69 -10.70 17.00
C GLU A 198 22.22 -10.85 17.42
N GLU A 199 21.91 -11.91 18.20
CA GLU A 199 20.53 -12.28 18.55
C GLU A 199 19.85 -11.19 19.39
N ASP A 200 20.56 -10.60 20.35
CA ASP A 200 20.00 -9.52 21.19
C ASP A 200 19.63 -8.29 20.34
N PHE A 201 20.46 -7.95 19.35
CA PHE A 201 20.16 -6.86 18.42
C PHE A 201 18.93 -7.20 17.57
N LEU A 202 18.86 -8.41 17.02
CA LEU A 202 17.73 -8.85 16.19
C LEU A 202 16.42 -8.88 17.00
N ALA A 203 16.45 -9.36 18.23
CA ALA A 203 15.30 -9.36 19.13
C ALA A 203 14.84 -7.93 19.46
N SER A 204 15.78 -7.05 19.80
CA SER A 204 15.48 -5.63 20.06
C SER A 204 14.93 -4.93 18.82
N LEU A 205 15.47 -5.22 17.63
CA LEU A 205 15.00 -4.65 16.37
C LEU A 205 13.58 -5.13 16.05
N HIS A 206 13.33 -6.43 16.21
CA HIS A 206 12.03 -7.03 15.98
C HIS A 206 10.98 -6.42 16.91
N TYR A 207 11.30 -6.31 18.20
CA TYR A 207 10.43 -5.72 19.22
C TYR A 207 10.08 -4.27 18.90
N SER A 208 11.09 -3.41 18.65
CA SER A 208 10.87 -2.00 18.32
C SER A 208 10.13 -1.81 17.00
N ALA A 209 10.44 -2.61 15.98
CA ALA A 209 9.81 -2.50 14.67
C ALA A 209 8.49 -3.25 14.55
N CYS A 210 8.09 -4.03 15.55
CA CYS A 210 6.99 -5.00 15.49
C CYS A 210 7.06 -5.92 14.24
N GLY A 211 8.27 -6.23 13.76
CA GLY A 211 8.50 -6.96 12.51
C GLY A 211 8.00 -6.27 11.23
N ALA A 212 7.59 -5.00 11.27
CA ALA A 212 7.08 -4.29 10.09
C ALA A 212 8.22 -3.96 9.10
N THR A 213 8.08 -4.41 7.86
CA THR A 213 9.13 -4.30 6.83
C THR A 213 9.73 -2.89 6.70
N GLY A 214 8.88 -1.87 6.56
CA GLY A 214 9.31 -0.47 6.39
C GLY A 214 10.03 0.06 7.63
N SER A 215 9.57 -0.31 8.83
CA SER A 215 10.21 0.08 10.09
C SER A 215 11.60 -0.54 10.25
N VAL A 216 11.76 -1.81 9.88
CA VAL A 216 13.05 -2.50 9.84
C VAL A 216 14.00 -1.81 8.85
N ILE A 217 13.53 -1.56 7.61
CA ILE A 217 14.33 -0.89 6.58
C ILE A 217 14.77 0.49 7.04
N GLN A 218 13.86 1.28 7.62
CA GLN A 218 14.15 2.62 8.11
C GLN A 218 15.17 2.59 9.25
N THR A 219 15.01 1.68 10.21
CA THR A 219 15.95 1.54 11.33
C THR A 219 17.36 1.21 10.83
N ILE A 220 17.51 0.21 9.95
CA ILE A 220 18.80 -0.17 9.38
C ILE A 220 19.41 0.96 8.54
N LYS A 221 18.58 1.67 7.76
CA LYS A 221 19.03 2.86 7.01
C LYS A 221 19.58 3.93 7.95
N VAL A 222 18.89 4.23 9.04
CA VAL A 222 19.34 5.24 10.00
C VAL A 222 20.63 4.80 10.70
N LEU A 223 20.77 3.52 11.05
CA LEU A 223 22.02 2.97 11.59
C LEU A 223 23.19 3.11 10.60
N ALA A 224 22.95 2.89 9.31
CA ALA A 224 23.97 3.08 8.28
C ALA A 224 24.40 4.56 8.18
N MET A 225 23.43 5.48 8.31
CA MET A 225 23.66 6.92 8.18
C MET A 225 24.30 7.56 9.42
N SER A 226 24.10 7.00 10.60
CA SER A 226 24.60 7.59 11.86
C SER A 226 26.09 7.34 12.11
N GLY A 227 26.73 6.45 11.34
CA GLY A 227 28.15 6.13 11.51
C GLY A 227 28.46 5.28 12.76
N VAL A 228 27.46 4.88 13.54
CA VAL A 228 27.63 4.05 14.76
C VAL A 228 28.13 2.64 14.46
N LEU A 229 28.09 2.22 13.20
CA LEU A 229 28.64 0.95 12.72
C LEU A 229 29.93 1.15 11.91
N ALA A 230 30.54 2.34 11.94
CA ALA A 230 31.80 2.59 11.26
C ALA A 230 32.91 1.69 11.82
N LYS A 231 33.91 1.39 10.98
CA LYS A 231 35.08 0.56 11.35
C LYS A 231 34.72 -0.88 11.82
N GLY A 232 33.63 -1.44 11.31
CA GLY A 232 33.26 -2.83 11.58
C GLY A 232 32.58 -3.04 12.94
N GLN A 233 32.12 -1.98 13.62
CA GLN A 233 31.39 -2.11 14.88
C GLN A 233 30.10 -2.92 14.72
N VAL A 234 29.79 -3.74 15.71
CA VAL A 234 28.60 -4.60 15.71
C VAL A 234 27.41 -3.85 16.31
N ALA A 235 26.23 -4.03 15.71
CA ALA A 235 25.00 -3.44 16.17
C ALA A 235 24.55 -4.07 17.49
N THR A 236 24.11 -3.23 18.42
CA THR A 236 23.65 -3.66 19.75
C THR A 236 22.26 -3.06 20.03
N PRO A 237 21.52 -3.56 21.02
CA PRO A 237 20.24 -2.98 21.43
C PRO A 237 20.32 -1.48 21.76
N ARG A 238 21.47 -1.00 22.25
CA ARG A 238 21.68 0.43 22.54
C ARG A 238 21.62 1.31 21.30
N HIS A 239 22.06 0.79 20.15
CA HIS A 239 21.97 1.54 18.90
C HIS A 239 20.53 1.69 18.42
N ILE A 240 19.62 0.80 18.81
CA ILE A 240 18.19 0.91 18.50
C ILE A 240 17.51 1.89 19.46
N SER A 241 17.77 1.77 20.78
CA SER A 241 17.11 2.62 21.77
C SER A 241 17.37 4.11 21.57
N HIS A 242 18.52 4.49 21.00
CA HIS A 242 18.84 5.87 20.66
C HIS A 242 18.04 6.42 19.46
N LEU A 243 17.52 5.55 18.59
CA LEU A 243 16.75 5.95 17.40
C LEU A 243 15.27 6.13 17.68
N TRP A 244 14.73 5.42 18.65
CA TRP A 244 13.30 5.37 18.98
C TRP A 244 12.92 6.26 20.18
N ARG A 245 13.78 7.21 20.57
CA ARG A 245 13.53 8.18 21.66
C ARG A 245 12.60 9.35 21.27
N PHE A 246 11.88 9.24 20.16
CA PHE A 246 10.98 10.27 19.64
C PHE A 246 9.60 9.69 19.36
#